data_AF-A0A821JE78-F1
#
_entry.id   AF-A0A821JE78-F1
#
_cell.length_a   1.000
_cell.length_b   1.000
_cell.length_c   1.000
_cell.angle_alpha   90.00
_cell.angle_beta   90.00
_cell.angle_gamma   90.00
#
_symmetry.space_group_name_H-M   'P 1'
#
loop_
_entity.id
_entity.type
_entity.pdbx_description
1 polymer ?
#
loop_
_entity_poly.entity_id
_entity_poly.type
_entity_poly.pdbx_seq_one_letter_code
_entity_poly.pdbx_strand_id
1 'polypeptide(L)'
;MSTPVEFTTTTKGRPLTILDGYLYTQDCRTDTKTYWRCKNHKTYNCHYRIHTLRKFREDVTDRAKYTHETTDTVLSQCISKLPDSARIRLPPLDYVKRT
;
A
#
# COMPACT_ATOMS: atom_id res chain seq x y z
N MET A 1 -9.32 -18.26 4.55
CA MET A 1 -10.18 -17.06 4.53
C MET A 1 -9.27 -15.86 4.74
N SER A 2 -9.29 -14.87 3.84
CA SER A 2 -8.54 -13.61 4.05
C SER A 2 -9.30 -12.76 5.06
N THR A 3 -8.67 -12.37 6.17
CA THR A 3 -9.27 -11.42 7.11
C THR A 3 -9.32 -10.03 6.48
N PRO A 4 -10.45 -9.31 6.57
CA PRO A 4 -10.58 -7.98 5.99
C PRO A 4 -9.73 -6.98 6.78
N VAL A 5 -9.03 -6.11 6.05
CA VAL A 5 -8.21 -5.04 6.60
C VAL A 5 -8.95 -3.73 6.44
N GLU A 6 -9.17 -3.02 7.54
CA GLU A 6 -9.81 -1.70 7.53
C GLU A 6 -8.78 -0.59 7.64
N PHE A 7 -8.95 0.49 6.87
CA PHE A 7 -8.07 1.65 6.88
C PHE A 7 -8.80 2.85 7.48
N THR A 8 -8.16 3.52 8.43
CA THR A 8 -8.70 4.71 9.09
C THR A 8 -7.58 5.71 9.36
N THR A 9 -7.89 6.83 9.98
CA THR A 9 -6.94 7.86 10.38
C THR A 9 -7.12 8.25 11.83
N THR A 10 -6.03 8.65 12.48
CA THR A 10 -6.10 9.30 13.80
C THR A 10 -6.75 10.69 13.67
N THR A 11 -7.19 11.26 14.79
CA THR A 11 -7.63 12.66 14.86
C THR A 11 -6.59 13.67 14.36
N LYS A 12 -5.30 13.30 14.36
CA LYS A 12 -4.19 14.10 13.81
C LYS A 12 -3.87 13.77 12.34
N GLY A 13 -4.74 13.04 11.64
CA GLY A 13 -4.59 12.68 10.23
C GLY A 13 -3.58 11.56 9.92
N ARG A 14 -2.99 10.92 10.93
CA ARG A 14 -2.03 9.82 10.70
C ARG A 14 -2.73 8.52 10.29
N PRO A 15 -2.24 7.78 9.28
CA PRO A 15 -2.85 6.52 8.85
C PRO A 15 -2.84 5.43 9.93
N LEU A 16 -3.95 4.71 10.02
CA LEU A 16 -4.16 3.55 10.88
C LEU A 16 -4.74 2.39 10.08
N THR A 17 -4.46 1.18 10.54
CA THR A 17 -5.03 -0.05 9.99
C THR A 17 -5.54 -0.92 11.12
N ILE A 18 -6.71 -1.52 10.93
CA ILE A 18 -7.30 -2.48 11.85
C ILE A 18 -7.24 -3.86 11.19
N LEU A 19 -6.65 -4.81 11.89
CA LEU A 19 -6.62 -6.22 11.50
C LEU A 19 -6.92 -7.06 12.73
N ASP A 20 -7.95 -7.89 12.65
CA ASP A 20 -8.42 -8.77 13.74
C ASP A 20 -8.66 -8.03 15.06
N GLY A 21 -9.20 -6.81 14.99
CA GLY A 21 -9.46 -5.96 16.16
C GLY A 21 -8.23 -5.24 16.73
N TYR A 22 -7.04 -5.46 16.18
CA TYR A 22 -5.82 -4.78 16.60
C TYR A 22 -5.51 -3.57 15.72
N LEU A 23 -5.06 -2.49 16.38
CA LEU A 23 -4.69 -1.24 15.71
C LEU A 23 -3.21 -1.19 15.36
N TYR A 24 -2.93 -0.76 14.14
CA TYR A 24 -1.60 -0.59 13.59
C TYR A 24 -1.39 0.83 13.08
N THR A 25 -0.26 1.44 13.45
CA THR A 25 0.19 2.73 12.92
C THR A 25 1.16 2.51 11.78
N GLN A 26 1.10 3.35 10.75
CA GLN A 26 2.08 3.32 9.66
C GLN A 26 3.50 3.52 10.20
N ASP A 27 4.41 2.62 9.83
CA ASP A 27 5.82 2.67 10.21
C ASP A 27 6.64 3.28 9.08
N CYS A 28 6.68 2.58 7.95
CA CYS A 28 7.30 3.06 6.73
C CYS A 28 6.52 2.62 5.51
N ARG A 29 6.71 3.33 4.40
CA ARG A 29 6.10 3.05 3.11
C ARG A 29 7.19 2.83 2.08
N THR A 30 7.02 1.79 1.29
CA THR A 30 7.82 1.50 0.10
C THR A 30 6.92 1.59 -1.13
N ASP A 31 7.50 1.48 -2.32
CA ASP A 31 6.76 1.55 -3.59
C ASP A 31 5.70 0.46 -3.74
N THR A 32 5.85 -0.68 -3.08
CA THR A 32 4.94 -1.84 -3.25
C THR A 32 4.24 -2.25 -1.96
N LYS A 33 4.77 -1.83 -0.80
CA LYS A 33 4.29 -2.25 0.51
C LYS A 33 4.20 -1.08 1.47
N THR A 34 3.17 -1.08 2.29
CA THR A 34 3.13 -0.27 3.51
C THR A 34 3.36 -1.19 4.70
N TYR A 35 4.34 -0.83 5.53
CA TYR A 35 4.60 -1.53 6.78
C TYR A 35 3.87 -0.83 7.91
N TRP A 36 3.25 -1.64 8.76
CA TRP A 36 2.50 -1.16 9.90
C TRP A 36 3.00 -1.82 11.18
N ARG A 37 3.05 -1.03 12.24
CA ARG A 37 3.51 -1.43 13.56
C ARG A 37 2.35 -1.37 14.54
N CYS A 38 2.27 -2.31 15.46
CA CYS A 38 1.24 -2.30 16.49
C CYS A 38 1.22 -0.95 17.23
N LYS A 39 0.03 -0.36 17.41
CA LYS A 39 -0.17 0.88 18.19
C LYS A 39 0.42 0.77 19.60
N ASN A 40 0.40 -0.44 20.16
CA ASN A 40 0.86 -0.78 21.50
C ASN A 40 2.39 -1.01 21.59
N HIS A 41 3.15 -0.81 20.51
CA HIS A 41 4.61 -0.98 20.51
C HIS A 41 5.30 -0.11 21.58
N LYS A 42 4.89 1.15 21.75
CA LYS A 42 5.53 2.04 22.74
C LYS A 42 5.05 1.77 24.18
N THR A 43 3.77 1.42 24.34
CA THR A 43 3.16 1.26 25.67
C THR A 43 3.48 -0.11 26.28
N TYR A 44 3.49 -1.17 25.47
CA TYR A 44 3.62 -2.55 25.92
C TYR A 44 4.81 -3.29 25.31
N ASN A 45 5.75 -2.56 24.67
CA ASN A 45 6.87 -3.16 23.93
C ASN A 45 6.42 -4.23 22.92
N CYS A 46 5.25 -4.06 22.30
CA CYS A 46 4.71 -5.01 21.34
C CYS A 46 5.52 -4.99 20.04
N HIS A 47 6.08 -6.14 19.65
CA HIS A 47 6.92 -6.28 18.45
C HIS A 47 6.17 -6.66 17.17
N TYR A 48 4.84 -6.83 17.26
CA TYR A 48 4.05 -7.29 16.12
C TYR A 48 3.97 -6.23 15.00
N ARG A 49 4.16 -6.69 13.76
CA ARG A 49 4.20 -5.88 12.54
C ARG A 49 3.43 -6.59 11.42
N ILE A 50 2.78 -5.80 10.57
CA ILE A 50 2.08 -6.30 9.38
C ILE A 50 2.50 -5.49 8.15
N HIS A 51 2.14 -5.98 6.97
CA HIS A 51 2.33 -5.25 5.73
C HIS A 51 1.10 -5.37 4.85
N THR A 52 0.79 -4.29 4.12
CA THR A 52 -0.23 -4.29 3.07
C THR A 52 0.45 -4.05 1.73
N LEU A 53 0.02 -4.77 0.69
CA LEU A 53 0.46 -4.50 -0.68
C LEU A 53 -0.29 -3.27 -1.20
N ARG A 54 0.44 -2.31 -1.76
CA ARG A 54 -0.18 -1.17 -2.43
C ARG A 54 -0.68 -1.63 -3.80
N LYS A 55 -1.87 -1.17 -4.18
CA LYS A 55 -2.39 -1.49 -5.51
C LYS A 55 -1.57 -0.69 -6.51
N PHE A 56 -0.99 -1.39 -7.48
CA PHE A 56 -0.17 -0.83 -8.54
C PHE A 56 -0.76 0.44 -9.19
N ARG A 57 -2.08 0.51 -9.37
CA ARG A 57 -2.78 1.69 -9.92
C ARG A 57 -2.76 2.91 -9.00
N GLU A 58 -2.86 2.72 -7.68
CA GLU A 58 -2.80 3.80 -6.70
C GLU A 58 -1.39 4.41 -6.62
N ASP A 59 -0.36 3.56 -6.71
CA ASP A 59 1.06 3.98 -6.81
C ASP A 59 1.28 4.91 -7.99
N VAL A 60 0.78 4.50 -9.16
CA VAL A 60 0.86 5.26 -10.40
C VAL A 60 0.20 6.61 -10.27
N THR A 61 -1.03 6.65 -9.73
CA THR A 61 -1.77 7.91 -9.62
C THR A 61 -1.12 8.89 -8.64
N ASP A 62 -0.57 8.42 -7.53
CA ASP A 62 0.09 9.32 -6.58
C ASP A 62 1.42 9.80 -7.12
N ARG A 63 2.24 8.95 -7.75
CA ARG A 63 3.51 9.41 -8.34
C ARG A 63 3.28 10.42 -9.45
N ALA A 64 2.29 10.20 -10.31
CA ALA A 64 1.89 11.15 -11.35
C ALA A 64 1.51 12.54 -10.78
N LYS A 65 0.83 12.58 -9.62
CA LYS A 65 0.50 13.87 -8.94
C LYS A 65 1.74 14.63 -8.48
N TYR A 66 2.76 13.94 -7.98
CA TYR A 66 3.97 14.59 -7.43
C TYR A 66 5.03 14.92 -8.47
N THR A 67 5.09 14.20 -9.59
CA THR A 67 6.07 14.44 -10.65
C THR A 67 5.53 15.28 -11.81
N HIS A 68 4.24 15.67 -11.78
CA HIS A 68 3.54 16.33 -12.89
C HIS A 68 3.58 15.54 -14.21
N GLU A 69 3.82 14.23 -14.12
CA GLU A 69 3.81 13.31 -15.26
C GLU A 69 2.42 12.68 -15.43
N THR A 70 2.14 12.18 -16.63
CA THR A 70 0.91 11.42 -16.86
C THR A 70 0.98 10.07 -16.15
N THR A 71 -0.19 9.52 -15.78
CA THR A 71 -0.27 8.16 -15.22
C THR A 71 0.31 7.10 -16.15
N ASP A 72 0.19 7.30 -17.47
CA ASP A 72 0.74 6.38 -18.48
C ASP A 72 2.28 6.38 -18.48
N THR A 73 2.89 7.57 -18.43
CA THR A 73 4.35 7.72 -18.31
C THR A 73 4.88 7.03 -17.05
N VAL A 74 4.20 7.25 -15.93
CA VAL A 74 4.55 6.64 -14.64
C VAL A 74 4.37 5.12 -14.66
N LEU A 75 3.29 4.61 -15.27
CA LEU A 75 3.06 3.18 -15.48
C LEU A 75 4.22 2.53 -16.25
N SER A 76 4.57 3.09 -17.40
CA SER A 76 5.63 2.57 -18.27
C SER A 76 6.97 2.52 -17.54
N GLN A 77 7.33 3.60 -16.83
CA GLN A 77 8.52 3.64 -15.99
C GLN A 77 8.47 2.60 -14.86
N CYS A 78 7.35 2.41 -14.16
CA CYS A 78 7.21 1.39 -13.12
C CYS A 78 7.41 -0.02 -13.69
N ILE A 79 6.76 -0.33 -14.82
CA ILE A 79 6.87 -1.63 -15.50
C ILE A 79 8.32 -1.89 -15.92
N SER A 80 9.01 -0.86 -16.45
CA SER A 80 10.41 -0.95 -16.86
C SER A 80 11.36 -1.32 -15.71
N LYS A 81 11.02 -0.97 -14.46
CA LYS A 81 11.84 -1.22 -13.26
C LYS A 81 11.50 -2.53 -12.53
N LEU A 82 10.41 -3.21 -12.89
CA LEU A 82 10.07 -4.51 -12.31
C LEU A 82 10.94 -5.63 -12.92
N PRO A 83 11.42 -6.58 -12.11
CA PRO A 83 12.06 -7.79 -12.63
C PRO A 83 11.04 -8.61 -13.43
N ASP A 84 11.51 -9.34 -14.45
CA ASP A 84 10.63 -10.09 -15.36
C ASP A 84 9.72 -11.09 -14.63
N SER A 85 10.22 -11.68 -13.54
CA SER A 85 9.46 -12.58 -12.66
C SER A 85 8.29 -11.92 -11.91
N ALA A 86 8.28 -10.59 -11.81
CA ALA A 86 7.18 -9.82 -11.23
C ALA A 86 6.20 -9.31 -12.30
N ARG A 87 6.66 -9.05 -13.52
CA ARG A 87 5.81 -8.60 -14.65
C ARG A 87 4.73 -9.62 -15.00
N ILE A 88 5.04 -10.91 -14.89
CA ILE A 88 4.09 -12.02 -15.11
C ILE A 88 2.94 -12.07 -14.08
N ARG A 89 3.06 -11.37 -12.94
CA ARG A 89 2.03 -11.31 -11.89
C ARG A 89 1.26 -9.99 -11.89
N LEU A 90 1.56 -9.10 -12.83
CA LEU A 90 0.78 -7.88 -12.98
C LEU A 90 -0.64 -8.27 -13.43
N PRO A 91 -1.68 -7.78 -12.76
CA PRO A 91 -3.02 -7.90 -13.31
C PRO A 91 -3.05 -7.24 -14.70
N PRO A 92 -3.83 -7.76 -15.66
CA PRO A 92 -4.00 -7.12 -16.97
C PRO A 92 -4.32 -5.63 -16.79
N LEU A 93 -3.70 -4.75 -17.60
CA LEU A 93 -3.86 -3.29 -17.52
C LEU A 93 -5.33 -2.85 -17.68
N ASP A 94 -6.14 -3.75 -18.20
CA ASP A 94 -7.56 -3.70 -18.50
C ASP A 94 -8.45 -4.32 -17.40
N TYR A 95 -7.92 -4.60 -16.20
CA TYR A 95 -8.74 -4.95 -15.02
C TYR A 95 -9.54 -3.74 -14.52
N VAL A 96 -10.54 -3.37 -15.29
CA VAL A 96 -11.65 -2.49 -14.93
C VAL A 96 -12.58 -3.32 -14.06
N LYS A 97 -12.76 -2.93 -12.79
CA LYS A 97 -13.88 -3.44 -12.00
C LYS A 97 -15.16 -3.15 -12.78
N ARG A 98 -15.80 -4.18 -13.34
CA ARG A 98 -17.23 -4.08 -13.70
C ARG A 98 -17.97 -3.79 -12.39
N THR A 99 -18.65 -2.65 -12.40
CA THR A 99 -19.65 -2.22 -11.43
C THR A 99 -20.71 -3.29 -11.19
#